data_AF-A0A2P4SBA8-F1
#
_entry.id   AF-A0A2P4SBA8-F1
#
_cell.length_a   1.000
_cell.length_b   1.000
_cell.length_c   1.000
_cell.angle_alpha   90.00
_cell.angle_beta   90.00
_cell.angle_gamma   90.00
#
_symmetry.space_group_name_H-M   'P 1'
#
loop_
_entity.id
_entity.type
_entity.pdbx_description
1 polymer ?
#
loop_
_entity_poly.entity_id
_entity_poly.type
_entity_poly.pdbx_seq_one_letter_code
_entity_poly.pdbx_strand_id
1 'polypeptide(L)' 'GLGTDDNTLIRVMVSRSEIDMLEIRREFLTMYGKSLYSFIKGDCSGDYRKVLLKLCGGED' A
#
# COMPACT_ATOMS: atom_id res chain seq x y z
N GLY A 1 -12.15 3.33 -7.45
CA GLY A 1 -13.50 2.93 -7.91
C GLY A 1 -14.28 2.46 -6.69
N LEU A 2 -15.36 1.69 -6.90
CA LEU A 2 -15.96 0.89 -5.82
C LEU A 2 -15.06 -0.34 -5.60
N GLY A 3 -14.42 -0.41 -4.44
CA GLY A 3 -13.48 -1.47 -4.08
C GLY A 3 -12.06 -1.27 -4.62
N THR A 4 -11.20 -2.22 -4.26
CA THR A 4 -9.78 -2.28 -4.60
C THR A 4 -9.55 -3.40 -5.62
N ASP A 5 -8.72 -3.15 -6.64
CA ASP A 5 -8.19 -4.24 -7.48
C ASP A 5 -7.11 -4.99 -6.68
N ASP A 6 -7.55 -5.95 -5.87
CA ASP A 6 -6.70 -6.68 -4.93
C ASP A 6 -5.55 -7.42 -5.62
N ASN A 7 -5.77 -7.95 -6.83
CA ASN A 7 -4.72 -8.65 -7.57
C ASN A 7 -3.58 -7.70 -7.96
N THR A 8 -3.92 -6.50 -8.41
CA THR A 8 -2.91 -5.48 -8.72
C THR A 8 -2.24 -4.96 -7.45
N LEU A 9 -3.01 -4.70 -6.40
CA LEU A 9 -2.44 -4.25 -5.12
C LEU A 9 -1.46 -5.27 -4.57
N ILE A 10 -1.84 -6.55 -4.45
CA ILE A 10 -0.98 -7.63 -3.96
C ILE A 10 0.28 -7.75 -4.83
N ARG A 11 0.12 -7.77 -6.16
CA ARG A 11 1.25 -7.92 -7.07
C ARG A 11 2.29 -6.82 -6.88
N VAL A 12 1.85 -5.56 -6.78
CA VAL A 12 2.76 -4.43 -6.56
C VAL A 12 3.38 -4.49 -5.17
N MET A 13 2.58 -4.70 -4.12
CA MET A 13 3.05 -4.73 -2.74
C MET A 13 4.10 -5.82 -2.50
N VAL A 14 3.93 -7.00 -3.09
CA VAL A 14 4.88 -8.12 -2.94
C VAL A 14 6.11 -7.92 -3.83
N SER A 15 5.94 -7.55 -5.09
CA SER A 15 7.08 -7.46 -6.03
C SER A 15 8.00 -6.26 -5.77
N ARG A 16 7.52 -5.23 -5.08
CA ARG A 16 8.26 -3.97 -4.85
C ARG A 16 8.70 -3.76 -3.41
N SER A 17 8.27 -4.59 -2.45
CA SER A 17 8.53 -4.39 -1.01
C SER A 17 10.01 -4.23 -0.66
N GLU A 18 10.89 -4.94 -1.36
CA GLU A 18 12.34 -4.94 -1.12
C GLU A 18 13.14 -4.18 -2.19
N ILE A 19 12.46 -3.54 -3.15
CA ILE A 19 13.10 -2.87 -4.28
C ILE A 19 13.05 -1.35 -4.08
N ASP A 20 11.84 -0.79 -4.07
CA ASP A 20 11.62 0.66 -4.12
C ASP A 20 10.33 1.10 -3.42
N MET A 21 9.83 0.30 -2.47
CA MET A 21 8.59 0.60 -1.73
C MET A 21 8.59 1.98 -1.08
N LEU A 22 9.75 2.46 -0.60
CA LEU A 22 9.89 3.80 0.00
C LEU A 22 9.68 4.92 -1.03
N GLU A 23 10.16 4.74 -2.26
CA GLU A 23 9.95 5.70 -3.35
C GLU A 23 8.49 5.70 -3.79
N ILE A 24 7.89 4.52 -3.96
CA ILE A 24 6.46 4.37 -4.27
C ILE A 24 5.59 5.08 -3.23
N ARG A 25 5.88 4.91 -1.94
CA ARG A 25 5.16 5.57 -0.84
C ARG A 25 5.24 7.10 -0.95
N ARG A 26 6.43 7.63 -1.19
CA ARG A 26 6.66 9.07 -1.33
C ARG A 26 5.93 9.66 -2.54
N GLU A 27 6.01 9.00 -3.68
CA GLU A 27 5.30 9.42 -4.90
C GLU A 27 3.79 9.32 -4.73
N PHE A 28 3.30 8.24 -4.09
CA PHE A 28 1.88 8.09 -3.78
C PHE A 28 1.36 9.23 -2.88
N LEU A 29 2.12 9.60 -1.84
CA LEU A 29 1.77 10.73 -0.98
C LEU A 29 1.76 12.05 -1.76
N THR A 30 2.73 12.26 -2.65
CA THR A 30 2.85 13.49 -3.47
C THR A 30 1.70 13.60 -4.47
N MET A 31 1.33 12.50 -5.13
CA MET A 31 0.27 12.48 -6.14
C MET A 31 -1.14 12.56 -5.54
N TYR A 32 -1.37 11.90 -4.40
CA TYR A 32 -2.73 11.71 -3.86
C TYR A 32 -2.99 12.42 -2.54
N GLY A 33 -1.99 13.04 -1.92
CA GLY A 33 -2.13 13.76 -0.64
C GLY A 33 -2.47 12.86 0.56
N LYS A 34 -2.38 11.53 0.41
CA LYS A 34 -2.64 10.53 1.45
C LYS A 34 -1.56 9.47 1.38
N SER A 35 -1.01 9.05 2.51
CA SER A 35 0.02 8.00 2.52
C SER A 35 -0.55 6.65 2.05
N LEU A 36 0.28 5.87 1.36
CA LEU A 36 -0.08 4.53 0.89
C LEU A 36 -0.51 3.64 2.07
N TYR A 37 0.17 3.76 3.21
CA TYR A 37 -0.18 3.06 4.44
C TYR A 37 -1.61 3.40 4.91
N SER A 38 -1.95 4.69 4.98
CA SER A 38 -3.29 5.13 5.39
C SER A 38 -4.38 4.73 4.40
N PHE A 39 -4.03 4.65 3.11
CA PHE A 39 -4.92 4.11 2.09
C PHE A 39 -5.24 2.63 2.36
N ILE A 40 -4.21 1.78 2.46
CA ILE A 40 -4.36 0.34 2.74
C ILE A 40 -5.11 0.10 4.07
N LYS A 41 -4.83 0.91 5.10
CA LYS A 41 -5.45 0.78 6.43
C LYS A 41 -6.97 0.99 6.39
N GLY A 42 -7.45 1.88 5.52
CA GLY A 42 -8.85 2.23 5.37
C GLY A 42 -9.61 1.38 4.35
N ASP A 43 -8.95 0.94 3.27
CA ASP A 43 -9.60 0.21 2.17
C ASP A 43 -9.56 -1.32 2.35
N CYS A 44 -8.58 -1.84 3.08
CA CYS A 44 -8.43 -3.28 3.34
C CYS A 44 -8.84 -3.65 4.78
N SER A 45 -9.15 -4.92 5.01
CA SER A 45 -9.52 -5.43 6.34
C SER A 45 -8.87 -6.78 6.66
N GLY A 46 -9.07 -7.25 7.90
CA GLY A 46 -8.59 -8.56 8.35
C GLY A 46 -7.07 -8.75 8.30
N ASP A 47 -6.64 -10.00 8.15
CA ASP A 47 -5.23 -10.37 8.06
C ASP A 47 -4.59 -9.93 6.74
N TYR A 48 -5.38 -9.84 5.67
CA TYR A 48 -4.98 -9.25 4.40
C TYR A 48 -4.39 -7.86 4.60
N ARG A 49 -5.12 -6.95 5.27
CA ARG A 49 -4.60 -5.63 5.64
C ARG A 49 -3.31 -5.72 6.44
N LYS A 50 -3.25 -6.58 7.46
CA LYS A 50 -2.06 -6.68 8.33
C LYS A 50 -0.80 -7.03 7.55
N VAL A 51 -0.92 -7.96 6.59
CA VAL A 51 0.20 -8.36 5.73
C VAL A 51 0.62 -7.20 4.82
N LEU A 52 -0.33 -6.54 4.16
CA LEU A 52 -0.02 -5.40 3.29
C LEU A 52 0.65 -4.25 4.04
N LEU A 53 0.20 -3.94 5.26
CA LEU A 53 0.82 -2.89 6.08
C LEU A 53 2.24 -3.26 6.51
N LYS A 54 2.53 -4.54 6.76
CA LYS A 54 3.90 -5.02 7.02
C LYS A 54 4.80 -4.86 5.80
N LEU A 55 4.31 -5.19 4.61
CA LEU A 55 5.05 -5.01 3.35
C LEU A 55 5.27 -3.53 3.01
N CYS A 56 4.34 -2.65 3.42
CA CYS A 56 4.46 -1.21 3.22
C CYS A 56 5.59 -0.59 4.07
N GLY A 57 5.87 -1.12 5.26
CA GLY A 57 7.02 -0.72 6.08
C GLY A 57 6.79 0.47 7.02
N GLY A 58 5.54 0.81 7.38
CA GLY A 58 5.20 1.83 8.41
C GLY A 58 4.37 3.02 7.90
N GLU A 59 3.90 3.87 8.83
CA GLU A 59 3.26 5.15 8.49
C GLU A 59 4.33 6.17 8.06
N ASP A 60 4.02 6.95 7.01
CA ASP A 60 4.76 8.16 6.59
C ASP A 60 4.26 9.38 7.36
#